data_AF-A0AAZ3NXT3-F1
#
_entry.id   AF-A0AAZ3NXT3-F1
#
_cell.length_a   1.000
_cell.length_b   1.000
_cell.length_c   1.000
_cell.angle_alpha   90.00
_cell.angle_beta   90.00
_cell.angle_gamma   90.00
#
_symmetry.space_group_name_H-M   'P 1'
#
loop_
_entity.id
_entity.type
_entity.pdbx_description
1 polymer ?
#
loop_
_entity_poly.entity_id
_entity_poly.type
_entity_poly.pdbx_seq_one_letter_code
_entity_poly.pdbx_strand_id
1 'polypeptide(L)'
;MGTLKLKVKDVLCLQENPTERAFDVTFHREGKHEETLRKAKEESETKPMCYYKVTNLAKSNFRVVTVTMYNPHVTDEEVRAFLGRYMDNISSGRLLKDSLGFWTGKRGYQALLREDPSGFGGYLHPPAMFSLGADRGTLFYARQPPFCRRCMAYGHVLASCNTRRCRFCGSEEHEARDCVEPKKCHGCGSVAHLWRDCPARRRSYASAAGGGARAEDGGREEPEEGGGRTEQKESEGGEEKRRRELGQKERWWGRKERWLGRKERWPGRKERWPGRKERWPGRKERWSERKERWPERKERRKGERV
;
A
#
# COMPACT_ATOMS: atom_id res chain seq x y z
N MET A 1 -4.28 -40.15 28.82
CA MET A 1 -4.68 -39.36 27.64
C MET A 1 -3.70 -38.21 27.50
N GLY A 2 -3.07 -38.00 26.35
CA GLY A 2 -1.97 -37.03 26.19
C GLY A 2 -2.40 -35.57 26.37
N THR A 3 -1.50 -34.74 26.90
CA THR A 3 -1.71 -33.33 27.27
C THR A 3 -2.37 -32.49 26.16
N LEU A 4 -1.91 -32.65 24.91
CA LEU A 4 -2.41 -31.89 23.76
C LEU A 4 -3.72 -32.43 23.15
N LYS A 5 -4.20 -33.61 23.60
CA LYS A 5 -5.43 -34.28 23.11
C LYS A 5 -5.51 -34.38 21.58
N LEU A 6 -4.39 -34.68 20.91
CA LEU A 6 -4.31 -34.86 19.47
C LEU A 6 -4.80 -36.25 19.04
N LYS A 7 -5.46 -36.33 17.87
CA LYS A 7 -5.84 -37.59 17.22
C LYS A 7 -5.07 -37.76 15.91
N VAL A 8 -4.88 -39.00 15.46
CA VAL A 8 -4.17 -39.30 14.19
C VAL A 8 -4.78 -38.53 13.01
N LYS A 9 -6.11 -38.45 12.93
CA LYS A 9 -6.83 -37.72 11.87
C LYS A 9 -6.59 -36.19 11.85
N ASP A 10 -6.03 -35.64 12.92
CA ASP A 10 -5.78 -34.20 13.06
C ASP A 10 -4.41 -33.80 12.49
N VAL A 11 -3.46 -34.75 12.45
CA VAL A 11 -2.05 -34.55 12.10
C VAL A 11 -1.83 -35.05 10.68
N LEU A 12 -1.37 -34.17 9.80
CA LEU A 12 -0.97 -34.53 8.43
C LEU A 12 0.38 -35.26 8.45
N CYS A 13 1.33 -34.78 9.26
CA CYS A 13 2.66 -35.34 9.32
C CYS A 13 3.32 -35.04 10.68
N LEU A 14 4.06 -36.01 11.21
CA LEU A 14 4.96 -35.86 12.36
C LEU A 14 6.33 -36.33 11.90
N GLN A 15 7.30 -35.41 11.87
CA GLN A 15 8.67 -35.71 11.44
C GLN A 15 9.61 -35.53 12.62
N GLU A 16 10.47 -36.51 12.87
CA GLU A 16 11.54 -36.40 13.84
C GLU A 16 12.81 -35.88 13.16
N ASN A 17 13.46 -34.92 13.78
CA ASN A 17 14.80 -34.48 13.43
C ASN A 17 15.77 -34.86 14.56
N PRO A 18 16.45 -36.02 14.46
CA PRO A 18 17.34 -36.50 15.52
C PRO A 18 18.52 -35.56 15.80
N THR A 19 19.01 -34.85 14.77
CA THR A 19 20.15 -33.94 14.89
C THR A 19 19.80 -32.71 15.74
N GLU A 20 18.62 -32.15 15.54
CA GLU A 20 18.13 -30.99 16.30
C GLU A 20 17.37 -31.39 17.57
N ARG A 21 17.17 -32.69 17.81
CA ARG A 21 16.31 -33.23 18.88
C ARG A 21 14.92 -32.57 18.88
N ALA A 22 14.37 -32.39 17.69
CA ALA A 22 13.14 -31.66 17.46
C ALA A 22 12.11 -32.52 16.72
N PHE A 23 10.84 -32.18 16.91
CA PHE A 23 9.72 -32.76 16.18
C PHE A 23 8.99 -31.67 15.41
N ASP A 24 8.80 -31.89 14.12
CA ASP A 24 7.98 -31.05 13.26
C ASP A 24 6.59 -31.67 13.12
N VAL A 25 5.58 -30.93 13.56
CA VAL A 25 4.17 -31.37 13.51
C VAL A 25 3.41 -30.51 12.52
N THR A 26 2.91 -31.14 11.46
CA THR A 26 2.06 -30.50 10.45
C THR A 26 0.62 -30.99 10.60
N PHE A 27 -0.34 -30.07 10.57
CA PHE A 27 -1.77 -30.36 10.76
C PHE A 27 -2.55 -30.24 9.45
N HIS A 28 -3.65 -30.98 9.33
CA HIS A 28 -4.55 -30.87 8.17
C HIS A 28 -5.34 -29.54 8.15
N ARG A 29 -5.61 -28.96 9.32
CA ARG A 29 -6.47 -27.78 9.47
C ARG A 29 -5.77 -26.70 10.29
N GLU A 30 -5.85 -25.44 9.82
CA GLU A 30 -5.29 -24.26 10.49
C GLU A 30 -5.86 -24.10 11.91
N GLY A 31 -7.18 -24.23 12.08
CA GLY A 31 -7.79 -24.13 13.42
C GLY A 31 -7.30 -25.19 14.42
N LYS A 32 -6.89 -26.38 13.94
CA LYS A 32 -6.35 -27.41 14.83
C LYS A 32 -4.90 -27.14 15.22
N HIS A 33 -4.12 -26.59 14.30
CA HIS A 33 -2.79 -26.05 14.57
C HIS A 33 -2.86 -24.94 15.64
N GLU A 34 -3.76 -23.97 15.48
CA GLU A 34 -3.95 -22.87 16.44
C GLU A 34 -4.40 -23.37 17.83
N GLU A 35 -5.39 -24.28 17.88
CA GLU A 35 -5.84 -24.89 19.13
C GLU A 35 -4.69 -25.60 19.87
N THR A 36 -3.85 -26.31 19.11
CA THR A 36 -2.73 -27.08 19.68
C THR A 36 -1.63 -26.16 20.18
N LEU A 37 -1.27 -25.11 19.43
CA LEU A 37 -0.31 -24.10 19.89
C LEU A 37 -0.79 -23.38 21.14
N ARG A 38 -2.08 -23.02 21.20
CA ARG A 38 -2.65 -22.38 22.39
C ARG A 38 -2.54 -23.28 23.61
N LYS A 39 -2.96 -24.55 23.49
CA LYS A 39 -2.83 -25.54 24.58
C LYS A 39 -1.37 -25.78 24.97
N ALA A 40 -0.48 -25.87 24.00
CA ALA A 40 0.95 -26.04 24.25
C ALA A 40 1.55 -24.86 25.03
N LYS A 41 1.02 -23.65 24.82
CA LYS A 41 1.39 -22.45 25.58
C LYS A 41 0.76 -22.45 26.99
N GLU A 42 -0.51 -22.82 27.11
CA GLU A 42 -1.20 -22.94 28.41
C GLU A 42 -0.53 -23.98 29.32
N GLU A 43 -0.07 -25.08 28.72
CA GLU A 43 0.56 -26.21 29.40
C GLU A 43 2.09 -26.12 29.35
N SER A 44 2.70 -24.97 29.03
CA SER A 44 4.15 -24.88 28.82
C SER A 44 4.97 -25.24 30.06
N GLU A 45 4.38 -25.14 31.25
CA GLU A 45 5.04 -25.47 32.53
C GLU A 45 4.71 -26.88 33.03
N THR A 46 3.75 -27.58 32.42
CA THR A 46 3.34 -28.92 32.86
C THR A 46 4.12 -30.00 32.12
N LYS A 47 4.36 -31.13 32.79
CA LYS A 47 5.01 -32.29 32.15
C LYS A 47 4.04 -32.95 31.17
N PRO A 48 4.48 -33.33 29.95
CA PRO A 48 5.86 -33.31 29.45
C PRO A 48 6.22 -32.04 28.66
N MET A 49 5.30 -31.09 28.48
CA MET A 49 5.48 -29.91 27.62
C MET A 49 6.60 -28.99 28.10
N CYS A 50 6.87 -28.93 29.40
CA CYS A 50 7.97 -28.16 29.97
C CYS A 50 9.37 -28.58 29.48
N TYR A 51 9.52 -29.77 28.89
CA TYR A 51 10.77 -30.22 28.28
C TYR A 51 10.96 -29.75 26.84
N TYR A 52 9.92 -29.14 26.23
CA TYR A 52 9.91 -28.78 24.82
C TYR A 52 9.76 -27.26 24.64
N LYS A 53 10.61 -26.68 23.78
CA LYS A 53 10.40 -25.32 23.29
C LYS A 53 9.50 -25.36 22.05
N VAL A 54 8.23 -25.05 22.23
CA VAL A 54 7.26 -25.03 21.12
C VAL A 54 7.43 -23.75 20.31
N THR A 55 7.75 -23.90 19.03
CA THR A 55 7.90 -22.77 18.09
C THR A 55 6.89 -22.90 16.97
N ASN A 56 6.16 -21.82 16.68
CA ASN A 56 5.26 -21.78 15.53
C ASN A 56 6.07 -21.59 14.24
N LEU A 57 6.11 -22.61 13.39
CA LEU A 57 6.75 -22.55 12.07
C LEU A 57 5.84 -21.94 10.99
N ALA A 58 4.52 -21.93 11.22
CA ALA A 58 3.59 -21.20 10.37
C ALA A 58 3.82 -19.70 10.60
N LYS A 59 4.66 -19.09 9.77
CA LYS A 59 4.87 -17.63 9.71
C LYS A 59 3.58 -16.91 9.25
N SER A 60 2.50 -17.02 10.01
CA SER A 60 1.16 -16.51 9.70
C SER A 60 1.12 -14.98 9.59
N ASN A 61 2.07 -14.31 10.26
CA ASN A 61 2.27 -12.87 10.21
C ASN A 61 3.17 -12.42 9.05
N PHE A 62 3.93 -13.31 8.39
CA PHE A 62 4.79 -12.93 7.27
C PHE A 62 3.98 -12.59 6.03
N ARG A 63 4.24 -11.42 5.43
CA ARG A 63 3.57 -10.94 4.23
C ARG A 63 4.57 -10.40 3.22
N VAL A 64 4.26 -10.66 1.94
CA VAL A 64 4.82 -9.92 0.81
C VAL A 64 3.80 -8.85 0.42
N VAL A 65 4.12 -7.61 0.75
CA VAL A 65 3.25 -6.45 0.60
C VAL A 65 3.61 -5.71 -0.67
N THR A 66 2.64 -5.54 -1.55
CA THR A 66 2.79 -4.74 -2.77
C THR A 66 2.20 -3.36 -2.55
N VAL A 67 3.04 -2.33 -2.64
CA VAL A 67 2.65 -0.93 -2.55
C VAL A 67 2.72 -0.28 -3.92
N THR A 68 1.71 0.53 -4.25
CA THR A 68 1.69 1.39 -5.44
C THR A 68 1.45 2.82 -4.99
N MET A 69 2.39 3.71 -5.28
CA MET A 69 2.23 5.15 -5.06
C MET A 69 1.84 5.82 -6.37
N TYR A 70 0.88 6.75 -6.34
CA TYR A 70 0.53 7.53 -7.55
C TYR A 70 1.66 8.48 -7.96
N ASN A 71 2.42 8.98 -6.98
CA ASN A 71 3.65 9.71 -7.21
C ASN A 71 4.84 8.74 -7.16
N PRO A 72 5.54 8.49 -8.28
CA PRO A 72 6.65 7.53 -8.33
C PRO A 72 7.90 8.02 -7.57
N HIS A 73 7.97 9.31 -7.23
CA HIS A 73 9.12 9.90 -6.53
C HIS A 73 9.08 9.72 -5.02
N VAL A 74 7.99 9.21 -4.45
CA VAL A 74 7.94 8.83 -3.03
C VAL A 74 9.02 7.79 -2.78
N THR A 75 9.90 8.00 -1.80
CA THR A 75 11.09 7.16 -1.61
C THR A 75 10.75 5.86 -0.88
N ASP A 76 11.71 4.94 -0.82
CA ASP A 76 11.52 3.69 -0.10
C ASP A 76 11.39 3.92 1.40
N GLU A 77 12.19 4.84 1.94
CA GLU A 77 12.21 5.21 3.36
C GLU A 77 10.86 5.80 3.80
N GLU A 78 10.22 6.60 2.94
CA GLU A 78 8.90 7.18 3.21
C GLU A 78 7.82 6.10 3.30
N VAL A 79 7.83 5.14 2.38
CA VAL A 79 6.89 4.01 2.40
C VAL A 79 7.16 3.11 3.61
N ARG A 80 8.44 2.83 3.91
CA ARG A 80 8.83 2.01 5.07
C ARG A 80 8.42 2.65 6.39
N ALA A 81 8.56 3.97 6.54
CA ALA A 81 8.12 4.68 7.73
C ALA A 81 6.61 4.51 7.97
N PHE A 82 5.81 4.52 6.88
CA PHE A 82 4.39 4.20 6.95
C PHE A 82 4.10 2.76 7.30
N LEU A 83 4.73 1.80 6.61
CA LEU A 83 4.56 0.38 6.89
C LEU A 83 4.98 0.01 8.32
N GLY A 84 5.98 0.70 8.88
CA GLY A 84 6.51 0.51 10.23
C GLY A 84 5.49 0.79 11.35
N ARG A 85 4.36 1.42 11.03
CA ARG A 85 3.23 1.56 11.97
C ARG A 85 2.49 0.24 12.20
N TYR A 86 2.55 -0.68 11.24
CA TYR A 86 1.74 -1.90 11.19
C TYR A 86 2.60 -3.17 11.17
N MET A 87 3.89 -3.04 10.82
CA MET A 87 4.76 -4.15 10.48
C MET A 87 6.16 -3.98 11.04
N ASP A 88 6.80 -5.11 11.36
CA ASP A 88 8.20 -5.22 11.76
C ASP A 88 9.04 -5.89 10.67
N ASN A 89 10.36 -5.76 10.79
CA ASN A 89 11.35 -6.40 9.90
C ASN A 89 11.09 -6.17 8.40
N ILE A 90 10.71 -4.95 8.05
CA ILE A 90 10.40 -4.57 6.67
C ILE A 90 11.70 -4.63 5.84
N SER A 91 11.67 -5.28 4.68
CA SER A 91 12.77 -5.34 3.70
C SER A 91 12.85 -4.06 2.86
N SER A 92 13.97 -3.81 2.18
CA SER A 92 14.00 -2.78 1.14
C SER A 92 12.97 -3.07 0.03
N GLY A 93 12.48 -2.01 -0.61
CA GLY A 93 11.48 -2.11 -1.65
C GLY A 93 12.03 -2.70 -2.95
N ARG A 94 11.58 -3.91 -3.29
CA ARG A 94 11.87 -4.52 -4.60
C ARG A 94 10.98 -3.92 -5.68
N LEU A 95 11.58 -3.30 -6.70
CA LEU A 95 10.84 -2.81 -7.86
C LEU A 95 10.23 -3.98 -8.63
N LEU A 96 8.91 -4.01 -8.75
CA LEU A 96 8.22 -5.02 -9.54
C LEU A 96 8.23 -4.59 -11.01
N LYS A 97 8.86 -5.41 -11.84
CA LYS A 97 9.03 -5.17 -13.26
C LYS A 97 8.11 -6.07 -14.08
N ASP A 98 7.69 -5.61 -15.25
CA ASP A 98 6.98 -6.44 -16.21
C ASP A 98 7.92 -7.42 -16.93
N SER A 99 7.38 -8.20 -17.88
CA SER A 99 8.15 -9.17 -18.67
C SER A 99 9.22 -8.55 -19.56
N LEU A 100 9.15 -7.25 -19.84
CA LEU A 100 10.14 -6.49 -20.62
C LEU A 100 11.16 -5.78 -19.72
N GLY A 101 11.02 -5.88 -18.39
CA GLY A 101 11.91 -5.27 -17.41
C GLY A 101 11.55 -3.83 -17.02
N PHE A 102 10.42 -3.28 -17.50
CA PHE A 102 9.98 -1.96 -17.09
C PHE A 102 9.36 -2.00 -15.70
N TRP A 103 9.73 -1.03 -14.85
CA TRP A 103 9.11 -0.88 -13.54
C TRP A 103 7.63 -0.47 -13.69
N THR A 104 6.73 -1.23 -13.05
CA THR A 104 5.28 -1.01 -13.20
C THR A 104 4.71 0.01 -12.20
N GLY A 105 5.56 0.80 -11.53
CA GLY A 105 5.15 1.67 -10.42
C GLY A 105 4.86 0.95 -9.10
N LYS A 106 5.02 -0.39 -9.06
CA LYS A 106 4.76 -1.21 -7.87
C LYS A 106 6.06 -1.59 -7.17
N ARG A 107 6.04 -1.59 -5.84
CA ARG A 107 7.16 -2.03 -5.00
C ARG A 107 6.70 -3.15 -4.08
N GLY A 108 7.52 -4.19 -3.94
CA GLY A 108 7.28 -5.32 -3.04
C GLY A 108 8.15 -5.23 -1.78
N TYR A 109 7.54 -5.45 -0.63
CA TYR A 109 8.18 -5.46 0.68
C TYR A 109 7.91 -6.79 1.37
N GLN A 110 8.93 -7.40 1.97
CA GLN A 110 8.75 -8.51 2.90
C GLN A 110 8.71 -7.93 4.31
N ALA A 111 7.71 -8.31 5.10
CA ALA A 111 7.56 -7.82 6.46
C ALA A 111 6.75 -8.78 7.32
N LEU A 112 6.80 -8.59 8.63
CA LEU A 112 5.98 -9.30 9.61
C LEU A 112 4.87 -8.36 10.11
N LEU A 113 3.61 -8.77 10.05
CA LEU A 113 2.51 -8.04 10.68
C LEU A 113 2.70 -8.02 12.20
N ARG A 114 2.44 -6.87 12.82
CA ARG A 114 2.35 -6.75 14.28
C ARG A 114 1.10 -7.44 14.79
N GLU A 115 1.19 -8.00 15.99
CA GLU A 115 0.05 -8.58 16.68
C GLU A 115 -0.84 -7.48 17.25
N ASP A 116 -2.16 -7.67 17.13
CA ASP A 116 -3.18 -6.84 17.76
C ASP A 116 -4.37 -7.72 18.11
N PRO A 117 -4.64 -7.99 19.41
CA PRO A 117 -5.76 -8.82 19.83
C PRO A 117 -7.12 -8.32 19.35
N SER A 118 -7.27 -7.01 19.13
CA SER A 118 -8.50 -6.39 18.60
C SER A 118 -8.55 -6.38 17.07
N GLY A 119 -7.43 -6.69 16.42
CA GLY A 119 -7.26 -6.69 14.98
C GLY A 119 -7.89 -7.92 14.32
N PHE A 120 -8.25 -7.78 13.05
CA PHE A 120 -8.75 -8.91 12.27
C PHE A 120 -7.69 -10.03 12.25
N GLY A 121 -8.08 -11.26 12.58
CA GLY A 121 -7.13 -12.38 12.64
C GLY A 121 -5.98 -12.19 13.64
N GLY A 122 -6.12 -11.32 14.64
CA GLY A 122 -5.10 -11.06 15.66
C GLY A 122 -3.94 -10.19 15.19
N TYR A 123 -4.06 -9.49 14.05
CA TYR A 123 -2.99 -8.69 13.48
C TYR A 123 -3.38 -7.24 13.20
N LEU A 124 -2.40 -6.36 13.34
CA LEU A 124 -2.51 -4.96 12.98
C LEU A 124 -2.30 -4.81 11.46
N HIS A 125 -3.40 -4.77 10.73
CA HIS A 125 -3.37 -4.68 9.27
C HIS A 125 -3.15 -3.23 8.79
N PRO A 126 -2.27 -2.97 7.80
CA PRO A 126 -2.16 -1.66 7.16
C PRO A 126 -3.32 -1.42 6.19
N PRO A 127 -3.83 -0.18 6.09
CA PRO A 127 -4.98 0.13 5.26
C PRO A 127 -4.66 -0.09 3.78
N ALA A 128 -5.61 -0.68 3.05
CA ALA A 128 -5.45 -0.96 1.61
C ALA A 128 -5.32 0.33 0.77
N MET A 129 -5.77 1.46 1.31
CA MET A 129 -5.62 2.79 0.72
C MET A 129 -5.13 3.76 1.79
N PHE A 130 -4.07 4.50 1.48
CA PHE A 130 -3.43 5.42 2.41
C PHE A 130 -2.91 6.67 1.70
N SER A 131 -2.44 7.64 2.49
CA SER A 131 -1.88 8.89 2.00
C SER A 131 -0.68 9.32 2.83
N LEU A 132 0.40 9.73 2.15
CA LEU A 132 1.58 10.37 2.73
C LEU A 132 1.54 11.85 2.34
N GLY A 133 0.91 12.66 3.18
CA GLY A 133 0.59 14.06 2.82
C GLY A 133 -0.35 14.13 1.62
N ALA A 134 0.09 14.76 0.54
CA ALA A 134 -0.66 14.85 -0.72
C ALA A 134 -0.53 13.59 -1.60
N ASP A 135 0.46 12.74 -1.33
CA ASP A 135 0.76 11.57 -2.14
C ASP A 135 -0.11 10.39 -1.71
N ARG A 136 -0.99 9.94 -2.60
CA ARG A 136 -1.86 8.79 -2.34
C ARG A 136 -1.16 7.47 -2.69
N GLY A 137 -1.51 6.41 -1.98
CA GLY A 137 -1.00 5.07 -2.20
C GLY A 137 -2.05 3.99 -2.01
N THR A 138 -1.83 2.84 -2.63
CA THR A 138 -2.60 1.61 -2.42
C THR A 138 -1.68 0.47 -2.03
N LEU A 139 -2.18 -0.43 -1.20
CA LEU A 139 -1.44 -1.54 -0.62
C LEU A 139 -2.23 -2.84 -0.76
N PHE A 140 -1.54 -3.91 -1.13
CA PHE A 140 -2.11 -5.25 -1.28
C PHE A 140 -1.18 -6.34 -0.76
N TYR A 141 -1.74 -7.36 -0.11
CA TYR A 141 -1.08 -8.63 0.17
C TYR A 141 -2.10 -9.77 0.23
N ALA A 142 -1.63 -11.01 0.12
CA ALA A 142 -2.50 -12.18 0.16
C ALA A 142 -3.27 -12.27 1.49
N ARG A 143 -4.56 -12.63 1.43
CA ARG A 143 -5.48 -12.70 2.58
C ARG A 143 -5.66 -11.38 3.36
N GLN A 144 -5.44 -10.23 2.71
CA GLN A 144 -5.77 -8.94 3.31
C GLN A 144 -7.29 -8.90 3.63
N PRO A 145 -7.67 -8.52 4.87
CA PRO A 145 -9.08 -8.43 5.22
C PRO A 145 -9.82 -7.39 4.38
N PRO A 146 -11.14 -7.56 4.16
CA PRO A 146 -11.96 -6.55 3.51
C PRO A 146 -11.80 -5.20 4.22
N PHE A 147 -11.54 -4.14 3.46
CA PHE A 147 -11.28 -2.81 3.99
C PHE A 147 -12.29 -1.79 3.45
N CYS A 148 -12.95 -1.09 4.36
CA CYS A 148 -13.92 -0.06 4.01
C CYS A 148 -13.25 1.30 3.87
N ARG A 149 -13.29 1.89 2.66
CA ARG A 149 -12.66 3.18 2.37
C ARG A 149 -13.42 4.39 2.95
N ARG A 150 -14.62 4.18 3.50
CA ARG A 150 -15.43 5.24 4.13
C ARG A 150 -15.07 5.40 5.60
N CYS A 151 -15.27 4.34 6.39
CA CYS A 151 -15.00 4.35 7.83
C CYS A 151 -13.57 3.89 8.21
N MET A 152 -12.77 3.45 7.24
CA MET A 152 -11.39 2.97 7.44
C MET A 152 -11.27 1.72 8.34
N ALA A 153 -12.37 0.98 8.54
CA ALA A 153 -12.39 -0.26 9.31
C ALA A 153 -12.26 -1.51 8.44
N TYR A 154 -11.84 -2.61 9.06
CA TYR A 154 -11.76 -3.93 8.45
C TYR A 154 -13.05 -4.73 8.64
N GLY A 155 -13.21 -5.81 7.86
CA GLY A 155 -14.32 -6.77 7.97
C GLY A 155 -15.47 -6.52 6.99
N HIS A 156 -15.56 -5.34 6.37
CA HIS A 156 -16.59 -5.04 5.37
C HIS A 156 -16.07 -4.12 4.25
N VAL A 157 -16.86 -3.99 3.19
CA VAL A 157 -16.58 -3.11 2.04
C VAL A 157 -17.50 -1.89 2.04
N LEU A 158 -17.19 -0.89 1.22
CA LEU A 158 -17.95 0.36 1.11
C LEU A 158 -19.46 0.15 0.92
N ALA A 159 -19.85 -0.84 0.11
CA ALA A 159 -21.25 -1.13 -0.19
C ALA A 159 -22.04 -1.61 1.05
N SER A 160 -21.37 -2.29 1.98
CA SER A 160 -21.97 -2.84 3.20
C SER A 160 -21.72 -1.97 4.43
N CYS A 161 -21.19 -0.76 4.23
CA CYS A 161 -20.92 0.16 5.32
C CYS A 161 -22.21 0.93 5.66
N ASN A 162 -22.48 1.11 6.94
CA ASN A 162 -23.55 1.97 7.47
C ASN A 162 -23.01 3.10 8.36
N THR A 163 -21.81 2.95 8.92
CA THR A 163 -21.22 3.96 9.83
C THR A 163 -20.34 5.00 9.12
N ARG A 164 -20.26 6.20 9.68
CA ARG A 164 -19.22 7.19 9.41
C ARG A 164 -18.37 7.33 10.65
N ARG A 165 -17.05 7.37 10.47
CA ARG A 165 -16.07 7.56 11.54
C ARG A 165 -15.08 8.63 11.13
N CYS A 166 -14.59 9.40 12.09
CA CYS A 166 -13.49 10.33 11.91
C CYS A 166 -12.26 9.58 11.39
N ARG A 167 -11.65 10.09 10.31
CA ARG A 167 -10.47 9.45 9.69
C ARG A 167 -9.17 9.66 10.46
N PHE A 168 -9.14 10.59 11.42
CA PHE A 168 -7.95 10.91 12.20
C PHE A 168 -7.93 10.17 13.54
N CYS A 169 -9.03 10.20 14.30
CA CYS A 169 -9.13 9.58 15.62
C CYS A 169 -9.98 8.30 15.66
N GLY A 170 -10.79 8.03 14.63
CA GLY A 170 -11.66 6.85 14.58
C GLY A 170 -13.00 6.97 15.32
N SER A 171 -13.30 8.11 15.94
CA SER A 171 -14.56 8.35 16.66
C SER A 171 -15.78 8.38 15.72
N GLU A 172 -16.94 7.94 16.21
CA GLU A 172 -18.22 8.03 15.49
C GLU A 172 -18.94 9.37 15.72
N GLU A 173 -18.53 10.14 16.74
CA GLU A 173 -19.21 11.37 17.18
C GLU A 173 -19.04 12.56 16.23
N HIS A 174 -17.94 12.59 15.46
CA HIS A 174 -17.62 13.73 14.60
C HIS A 174 -16.97 13.32 13.28
N GLU A 175 -17.03 14.22 12.29
CA GLU A 175 -16.31 14.05 11.04
C GLU A 175 -14.86 14.55 11.15
N ALA A 176 -14.00 14.13 10.22
CA ALA A 176 -12.58 14.50 10.21
C ALA A 176 -12.31 16.03 10.21
N ARG A 177 -13.29 16.84 9.85
CA ARG A 177 -13.19 18.32 9.86
C ARG A 177 -13.28 18.90 11.26
N ASP A 178 -14.07 18.28 12.15
CA ASP A 178 -14.38 18.76 13.50
C ASP A 178 -13.56 18.01 14.56
N CYS A 179 -12.55 17.25 14.12
CA CYS A 179 -11.67 16.47 14.98
C CYS A 179 -10.68 17.39 15.71
N VAL A 180 -10.85 17.49 17.03
CA VAL A 180 -9.95 18.24 17.93
C VAL A 180 -8.71 17.46 18.35
N GLU A 181 -8.71 16.13 18.16
CA GLU A 181 -7.57 15.28 18.49
C GLU A 181 -6.31 15.66 17.68
N PRO A 182 -5.11 15.62 18.29
CA PRO A 182 -3.87 15.99 17.63
C PRO A 182 -3.60 15.09 16.42
N LYS A 183 -3.29 15.71 15.28
CA LYS A 183 -3.06 15.01 14.02
C LYS A 183 -1.74 14.26 14.05
N LYS A 184 -1.82 12.93 14.01
CA LYS A 184 -0.64 12.06 13.90
C LYS A 184 0.02 12.20 12.53
N CYS A 185 1.35 12.14 12.49
CA CYS A 185 2.15 12.05 11.27
C CYS A 185 1.63 10.92 10.37
N HIS A 186 1.27 11.24 9.12
CA HIS A 186 0.76 10.23 8.19
C HIS A 186 1.79 9.16 7.83
N GLY A 187 3.08 9.49 7.89
CA GLY A 187 4.19 8.56 7.72
C GLY A 187 4.40 7.70 8.94
N CYS A 188 5.15 8.19 9.93
CA CYS A 188 5.58 7.38 11.07
C CYS A 188 4.54 7.23 12.19
N GLY A 189 3.43 7.97 12.18
CA GLY A 189 2.39 7.90 13.20
C GLY A 189 2.66 8.68 14.50
N SER A 190 3.80 9.39 14.60
CA SER A 190 4.11 10.24 15.76
C SER A 190 3.13 11.40 15.92
N VAL A 191 2.83 11.79 17.17
CA VAL A 191 2.07 13.00 17.50
C VAL A 191 2.96 14.26 17.57
N ALA A 192 4.29 14.09 17.62
CA ALA A 192 5.23 15.19 17.83
C ALA A 192 5.44 16.08 16.60
N HIS A 193 5.11 15.59 15.40
CA HIS A 193 5.28 16.33 14.16
C HIS A 193 4.24 15.92 13.11
N LEU A 194 4.02 16.78 12.11
CA LEU A 194 3.22 16.46 10.94
C LEU A 194 4.07 15.82 9.84
N TRP A 195 3.42 15.20 8.84
CA TRP A 195 4.13 14.55 7.73
C TRP A 195 5.15 15.47 7.04
N ARG A 196 4.86 16.78 6.93
CA ARG A 196 5.74 17.76 6.28
C ARG A 196 7.11 17.85 6.95
N ASP A 197 7.16 17.61 8.26
CA ASP A 197 8.32 17.73 9.14
C ASP A 197 8.83 16.36 9.62
N CYS A 198 8.33 15.28 9.01
CA CYS A 198 8.74 13.94 9.37
C CYS A 198 10.21 13.70 8.97
N PRO A 199 11.07 13.19 9.87
CA PRO A 199 12.48 12.94 9.56
C PRO A 199 12.65 11.86 8.48
N ALA A 200 11.68 10.95 8.34
CA ALA A 200 11.66 9.97 7.26
C ALA A 200 11.24 10.55 5.91
N ARG A 201 10.66 11.76 5.89
CA ARG A 201 10.27 12.45 4.66
C ARG A 201 11.49 13.06 4.00
N ARG A 202 11.96 12.45 2.92
CA ARG A 202 13.01 13.04 2.10
C ARG A 202 12.37 14.08 1.19
N ARG A 203 12.76 15.35 1.35
CA ARG A 203 12.29 16.44 0.48
C ARG A 203 12.68 16.13 -0.97
N SER A 204 11.70 15.73 -1.78
CA SER A 204 11.90 15.54 -3.22
C SER A 204 12.07 16.88 -3.92
N TYR A 205 12.72 16.90 -5.09
CA TYR A 205 12.85 18.10 -5.94
C TYR A 205 11.50 18.79 -6.21
N ALA A 206 10.42 18.01 -6.38
CA ALA A 206 9.06 18.52 -6.54
C ALA A 206 8.52 19.28 -5.31
N SER A 207 9.01 18.97 -4.10
CA SER A 207 8.67 19.69 -2.86
C SER A 207 9.41 21.03 -2.75
N ALA A 208 10.60 21.14 -3.36
CA ALA A 208 11.36 22.39 -3.43
C ALA A 208 10.82 23.34 -4.52
N ALA A 209 10.35 22.78 -5.64
CA ALA A 209 9.76 23.55 -6.74
C ALA A 209 8.35 24.11 -6.45
N GLY A 210 7.68 23.64 -5.38
CA GLY A 210 6.29 23.97 -5.05
C GLY A 210 6.05 25.20 -4.17
N GLY A 211 7.09 25.94 -3.77
CA GLY A 211 6.95 27.17 -2.98
C GLY A 211 6.52 26.93 -1.53
N GLY A 212 7.50 26.80 -0.62
CA GLY A 212 7.25 26.82 0.81
C GLY A 212 7.12 28.25 1.31
N ALA A 213 5.89 28.75 1.49
CA ALA A 213 5.67 29.88 2.39
C ALA A 213 5.92 29.40 3.83
N ARG A 214 6.99 29.91 4.44
CA ARG A 214 7.24 29.81 5.88
C ARG A 214 6.21 30.70 6.57
N ALA A 215 5.32 30.11 7.37
CA ALA A 215 4.64 30.84 8.42
C ALA A 215 5.50 30.62 9.66
N GLU A 216 6.29 31.64 10.02
CA GLU A 216 6.98 31.66 11.30
C GLU A 216 5.96 31.92 12.42
N ASP A 217 6.16 31.17 13.49
CA ASP A 217 5.48 31.22 14.77
C ASP A 217 5.82 32.55 15.46
N GLY A 218 4.83 33.44 15.58
CA GLY A 218 4.94 34.68 16.33
C GLY A 218 4.12 34.55 17.60
N GLY A 219 4.81 34.41 18.74
CA GLY A 219 4.23 34.38 20.07
C GLY A 219 3.34 35.59 20.34
N ARG A 220 2.21 35.33 21.01
CA ARG A 220 1.24 36.33 21.44
C ARG A 220 1.63 36.80 22.84
N GLU A 221 2.37 37.90 22.92
CA GLU A 221 2.33 38.78 24.10
C GLU A 221 1.17 39.77 23.86
N GLU A 222 0.26 39.86 24.82
CA GLU A 222 -0.75 40.92 24.85
C GLU A 222 -0.13 42.22 25.34
N PRO A 223 -0.47 43.35 24.71
CA PRO A 223 -0.57 44.60 25.44
C PRO A 223 -1.99 45.18 25.31
N GLU A 224 -2.44 45.73 26.44
CA GLU A 224 -3.67 46.49 26.58
C GLU A 224 -3.67 47.80 25.79
N GLU A 225 -4.89 48.14 25.38
CA GLU A 225 -5.49 49.43 25.05
C GLU A 225 -4.64 50.66 24.64
N GLY A 226 -4.99 51.22 23.48
CA GLY A 226 -4.67 52.61 23.14
C GLY A 226 -4.96 53.01 21.68
N GLY A 227 -6.22 53.37 21.39
CA GLY A 227 -6.72 54.39 20.44
C GLY A 227 -6.07 54.66 19.07
N GLY A 228 -6.91 54.70 18.01
CA GLY A 228 -6.79 55.74 16.96
C GLY A 228 -6.66 55.31 15.48
N ARG A 229 -7.81 55.04 14.84
CA ARG A 229 -8.23 55.32 13.45
C ARG A 229 -7.19 55.74 12.38
N THR A 230 -7.21 55.06 11.23
CA THR A 230 -7.43 55.69 9.90
C THR A 230 -7.72 54.65 8.81
N GLU A 231 -8.98 54.65 8.36
CA GLU A 231 -9.51 53.95 7.20
C GLU A 231 -8.96 54.59 5.91
N GLN A 232 -8.29 53.82 5.03
CA GLN A 232 -8.26 54.06 3.56
C GLN A 232 -7.45 53.07 2.71
N LYS A 233 -7.01 51.90 3.21
CA LYS A 233 -6.15 50.97 2.45
C LYS A 233 -6.71 49.56 2.22
N GLU A 234 -8.03 49.38 2.27
CA GLU A 234 -8.67 48.05 2.20
C GLU A 234 -9.39 47.73 0.87
N SER A 235 -9.51 48.66 -0.08
CA SER A 235 -10.27 48.41 -1.31
C SER A 235 -9.47 47.74 -2.44
N GLU A 236 -8.17 48.00 -2.58
CA GLU A 236 -7.38 47.48 -3.72
C GLU A 236 -6.88 46.03 -3.52
N GLY A 237 -6.59 45.63 -2.28
CA GLY A 237 -6.09 44.28 -1.99
C GLY A 237 -7.14 43.17 -2.14
N GLY A 238 -8.42 43.51 -1.98
CA GLY A 238 -9.53 42.56 -2.10
C GLY A 238 -9.81 42.15 -3.55
N GLU A 239 -9.74 43.10 -4.49
CA GLU A 239 -9.98 42.84 -5.91
C GLU A 239 -8.86 42.03 -6.55
N GLU A 240 -7.59 42.30 -6.20
CA GLU A 240 -6.45 41.52 -6.71
C GLU A 240 -6.49 40.07 -6.21
N LYS A 241 -6.88 39.86 -4.95
CA LYS A 241 -7.05 38.52 -4.36
C LYS A 241 -8.19 37.75 -5.06
N ARG A 242 -9.34 38.40 -5.32
CA ARG A 242 -10.44 37.79 -6.08
C ARG A 242 -10.06 37.46 -7.53
N ARG A 243 -9.31 38.34 -8.21
CA ARG A 243 -8.79 38.07 -9.56
C ARG A 243 -7.83 36.88 -9.58
N ARG A 244 -6.95 36.75 -8.59
CA ARG A 244 -6.04 35.60 -8.46
C ARG A 244 -6.80 34.29 -8.17
N GLU A 245 -7.84 34.33 -7.33
CA GLU A 245 -8.68 33.16 -7.04
C GLU A 245 -9.50 32.72 -8.26
N LEU A 246 -10.06 33.67 -9.03
CA LEU A 246 -10.76 33.38 -10.28
C LEU A 246 -9.80 32.79 -11.33
N GLY A 247 -8.60 33.35 -11.50
CA GLY A 247 -7.58 32.82 -12.41
C GLY A 247 -7.08 31.42 -12.03
N GLN A 248 -6.98 31.11 -10.73
CA GLN A 248 -6.68 29.76 -10.25
C GLN A 248 -7.83 28.78 -10.53
N LYS A 249 -9.08 29.22 -10.35
CA LYS A 249 -10.27 28.41 -10.63
C LYS A 249 -10.39 28.10 -12.12
N GLU A 250 -10.16 29.06 -13.02
CA GLU A 250 -10.15 28.84 -14.46
C GLU A 250 -9.04 27.89 -14.91
N ARG A 251 -7.82 28.02 -14.37
CA ARG A 251 -6.72 27.08 -14.63
C ARG A 251 -7.05 25.66 -14.16
N TRP A 252 -7.79 25.52 -13.06
CA TRP A 252 -8.25 24.23 -12.55
C TRP A 252 -9.30 23.60 -13.46
N TRP A 253 -10.28 24.39 -13.94
CA TRP A 253 -11.28 23.94 -14.91
C TRP A 253 -10.66 23.56 -16.26
N GLY A 254 -9.74 24.36 -16.82
CA GLY A 254 -9.05 24.02 -18.07
C GLY A 254 -8.18 22.74 -17.95
N ARG A 255 -7.62 22.46 -16.77
CA ARG A 255 -6.89 21.21 -16.51
C ARG A 255 -7.84 20.01 -16.40
N LYS A 256 -9.02 20.21 -15.80
CA LYS A 256 -10.08 19.20 -15.71
C LYS A 256 -10.65 18.86 -17.08
N GLU A 257 -10.91 19.85 -17.93
CA GLU A 257 -11.36 19.63 -19.31
C GLU A 257 -10.30 18.92 -20.15
N ARG A 258 -9.03 19.32 -20.04
CA ARG A 258 -7.92 18.61 -20.71
C ARG A 258 -7.82 17.15 -20.26
N TRP A 259 -8.13 16.86 -18.99
CA TRP A 259 -8.15 15.49 -18.45
C TRP A 259 -9.36 14.69 -18.93
N LEU A 260 -10.54 15.32 -19.03
CA LEU A 260 -11.77 14.72 -19.57
C LEU A 260 -11.65 14.45 -21.08
N GLY A 261 -11.15 15.39 -21.87
CA GLY A 261 -10.83 15.15 -23.29
C GLY A 261 -9.75 14.08 -23.47
N ARG A 262 -8.80 13.96 -22.52
CA ARG A 262 -7.85 12.84 -22.51
C ARG A 262 -8.54 11.51 -22.23
N LYS A 263 -9.58 11.47 -21.39
CA LYS A 263 -10.38 10.29 -21.01
C LYS A 263 -11.32 9.85 -22.14
N GLU A 264 -11.88 10.80 -22.89
CA GLU A 264 -12.69 10.55 -24.10
C GLU A 264 -11.87 10.01 -25.28
N ARG A 265 -10.54 10.13 -25.26
CA ARG A 265 -9.64 9.51 -26.26
C ARG A 265 -9.32 8.03 -26.00
N TRP A 266 -9.69 7.49 -24.83
CA TRP A 266 -9.44 6.09 -24.45
C TRP A 266 -10.34 5.04 -25.12
N PRO A 267 -11.63 5.30 -25.43
CA PRO A 267 -12.51 4.34 -26.11
C PRO A 267 -12.02 4.02 -27.54
N GLY A 268 -11.64 5.03 -28.34
CA GLY A 268 -11.14 4.81 -29.70
C GLY A 268 -9.80 4.06 -29.78
N ARG A 269 -9.04 4.02 -28.67
CA ARG A 269 -7.82 3.19 -28.58
C ARG A 269 -8.12 1.75 -28.17
N LYS A 270 -9.30 1.45 -27.60
CA LYS A 270 -9.74 0.11 -27.17
C LYS A 270 -10.44 -0.64 -28.31
N GLU A 271 -11.10 0.06 -29.22
CA GLU A 271 -11.72 -0.49 -30.44
C GLU A 271 -10.71 -0.92 -31.51
N ARG A 272 -9.45 -0.50 -31.42
CA ARG A 272 -8.37 -0.95 -32.33
C ARG A 272 -7.72 -2.28 -31.92
N TRP A 273 -8.06 -2.83 -30.75
CA TRP A 273 -7.48 -4.08 -30.23
C TRP A 273 -8.08 -5.39 -30.76
N PRO A 274 -9.38 -5.49 -31.12
CA PRO A 274 -9.93 -6.73 -31.67
C PRO A 274 -9.35 -7.06 -33.06
N GLY A 275 -9.29 -6.09 -33.98
CA GLY A 275 -8.74 -6.31 -35.33
C GLY A 275 -7.25 -6.60 -35.39
N ARG A 276 -6.50 -6.33 -34.30
CA ARG A 276 -5.08 -6.69 -34.22
C ARG A 276 -4.87 -8.11 -33.70
N LYS A 277 -5.84 -8.71 -32.98
CA LYS A 277 -5.75 -10.06 -32.40
C LYS A 277 -6.07 -11.16 -33.41
N GLU A 278 -6.95 -10.87 -34.37
CA GLU A 278 -7.30 -11.78 -35.48
C GLU A 278 -6.17 -11.92 -36.53
N ARG A 279 -5.18 -11.01 -36.55
CA ARG A 279 -4.03 -11.07 -37.46
C ARG A 279 -2.85 -11.92 -36.96
N TRP A 280 -2.92 -12.46 -35.74
CA TRP A 280 -1.82 -13.23 -35.14
C TRP A 280 -1.71 -14.69 -35.59
N PRO A 281 -2.80 -15.44 -35.87
CA PRO A 281 -2.71 -16.81 -36.37
C PRO A 281 -2.01 -16.86 -37.75
N GLY A 282 -2.47 -16.07 -38.73
CA GLY A 282 -1.89 -16.06 -40.07
C GLY A 282 -0.46 -15.47 -40.15
N ARG A 283 -0.03 -14.69 -39.15
CA ARG A 283 1.37 -14.21 -39.08
C ARG A 283 2.29 -15.27 -38.49
N LYS A 284 1.80 -16.20 -37.67
CA LYS A 284 2.60 -17.30 -37.12
C LYS A 284 2.80 -18.39 -38.18
N GLU A 285 1.77 -18.72 -38.94
CA GLU A 285 1.84 -19.65 -40.08
C GLU A 285 2.78 -19.14 -41.17
N ARG A 286 2.66 -17.86 -41.58
CA ARG A 286 3.58 -17.24 -42.55
C ARG A 286 5.04 -17.18 -42.07
N TRP A 287 5.29 -17.17 -40.76
CA TRP A 287 6.66 -17.23 -40.20
C TRP A 287 7.21 -18.66 -40.18
N SER A 288 6.35 -19.67 -40.00
CA SER A 288 6.71 -21.09 -40.08
C SER A 288 7.00 -21.51 -41.53
N GLU A 289 6.13 -21.19 -42.49
CA GLU A 289 6.38 -21.44 -43.93
C GLU A 289 7.67 -20.76 -44.42
N ARG A 290 7.93 -19.53 -43.94
CA ARG A 290 9.16 -18.80 -44.29
C ARG A 290 10.41 -19.44 -43.71
N LYS A 291 10.32 -20.18 -42.59
CA LYS A 291 11.45 -20.92 -42.00
C LYS A 291 11.72 -22.23 -42.75
N GLU A 292 10.68 -22.90 -43.23
CA GLU A 292 10.82 -24.13 -44.03
C GLU A 292 11.33 -23.88 -45.44
N ARG A 293 11.12 -22.66 -45.98
CA ARG A 293 11.64 -22.26 -47.31
C ARG A 293 13.09 -21.75 -47.31
N TRP A 294 13.75 -21.67 -46.15
CA TRP A 294 15.14 -21.18 -46.03
C TRP A 294 16.22 -22.16 -46.50
N PRO A 295 16.08 -23.49 -46.35
CA PRO A 295 17.04 -24.45 -46.92
C PRO A 295 17.00 -24.48 -48.46
N GLU A 296 15.82 -24.50 -49.09
CA GLU A 296 15.64 -24.52 -50.56
C GLU A 296 16.20 -23.27 -51.27
N ARG A 297 16.11 -22.09 -50.63
CA ARG A 297 16.63 -20.85 -51.22
C ARG A 297 18.16 -20.75 -51.15
N LYS A 298 18.81 -21.50 -50.25
CA LYS A 298 20.27 -21.61 -50.18
C LYS A 298 20.84 -22.55 -51.25
N GLU A 299 20.11 -23.60 -51.63
CA GLU A 299 20.53 -24.51 -52.71
C GLU A 299 20.38 -23.89 -54.10
N ARG A 300 19.28 -23.16 -54.40
CA ARG A 300 19.16 -22.43 -55.69
C ARG A 300 20.27 -21.39 -55.90
N ARG A 301 20.76 -20.74 -54.83
CA ARG A 301 21.89 -19.78 -54.90
C ARG A 301 23.27 -20.41 -55.05
N LYS A 302 23.41 -21.74 -54.86
CA LYS A 302 24.65 -22.48 -55.13
C LYS A 302 24.67 -23.10 -56.53
N GLY A 303 23.52 -23.25 -57.20
CA GLY A 303 23.40 -23.72 -58.58
C GLY A 303 23.45 -22.63 -59.66
N GLU A 304 23.36 -21.35 -59.31
CA GLU A 304 23.50 -20.19 -60.24
C GLU A 304 24.92 -19.58 -60.21
N ARG A 305 25.92 -20.36 -59.77
CA ARG A 305 27.35 -20.06 -59.89
C ARG A 305 28.06 -21.26 -60.53
N VAL A 306 27.71 -21.52 -61.78
CA VAL A 306 28.53 -22.21 -62.79
C VAL A 306 28.43 -21.40 -64.06
#